data_AF-A0AAE0E2Y0-F1
#
_entry.id   AF-A0AAE0E2Y0-F1
#
_cell.length_a   1.000
_cell.length_b   1.000
_cell.length_c   1.000
_cell.angle_alpha   90.00
_cell.angle_beta   90.00
_cell.angle_gamma   90.00
#
_symmetry.space_group_name_H-M   'P 1'
#
loop_
_entity.id
_entity.type
_entity.pdbx_description
1 polymer ?
#
loop_
_entity_poly.entity_id
_entity_poly.type
_entity_poly.pdbx_seq_one_letter_code
_entity_poly.pdbx_strand_id
1 'polypeptide(L)'
;MRRELFLRILSDVEAHNVYFMQRNDALGGHGLFGLQKMTVAIRLLSYAYSVDCCNEYLQIGETTVVKSMLHFCDIVIALYESQYMRAPNTDDVVRLLP
;
A
#
# COMPACT_ATOMS: atom_id res chain seq x y z
N MET A 1 -0.90 8.44 -9.06
CA MET A 1 -1.40 7.10 -9.47
C MET A 1 -2.82 7.25 -10.01
N ARG A 2 -3.21 6.54 -11.08
CA ARG A 2 -4.61 6.56 -11.57
C ARG A 2 -5.54 5.96 -10.52
N ARG A 3 -6.74 6.54 -10.33
CA ARG A 3 -7.70 6.13 -9.29
C ARG A 3 -8.10 4.66 -9.39
N GLU A 4 -8.34 4.17 -10.59
CA GLU A 4 -8.77 2.78 -10.84
C GLU A 4 -7.69 1.77 -10.41
N LEU A 5 -6.44 2.02 -10.78
CA LEU A 5 -5.32 1.18 -10.37
C LEU A 5 -5.17 1.17 -8.84
N PHE A 6 -5.29 2.34 -8.22
CA PHE A 6 -5.21 2.47 -6.77
C PHE A 6 -6.31 1.66 -6.06
N LEU A 7 -7.56 1.75 -6.52
CA LEU A 7 -8.67 0.99 -5.94
C LEU A 7 -8.54 -0.51 -6.16
N ARG A 8 -8.01 -0.93 -7.32
CA ARG A 8 -7.72 -2.35 -7.59
C ARG A 8 -6.69 -2.88 -6.60
N ILE A 9 -5.57 -2.18 -6.42
CA ILE A 9 -4.53 -2.58 -5.45
C ILE A 9 -5.11 -2.60 -4.04
N LEU A 10 -5.92 -1.61 -3.65
CA LEU A 10 -6.57 -1.60 -2.34
C LEU A 10 -7.43 -2.84 -2.11
N SER A 11 -8.27 -3.20 -3.10
CA SER A 11 -9.11 -4.39 -3.04
C SER A 11 -8.28 -5.67 -2.89
N ASP A 12 -7.21 -5.80 -3.67
CA ASP A 12 -6.33 -6.96 -3.62
C ASP A 12 -5.62 -7.06 -2.26
N VAL A 13 -5.15 -5.92 -1.73
CA VAL A 13 -4.46 -5.82 -0.44
C VAL A 13 -5.40 -6.14 0.74
N GLU A 14 -6.62 -5.60 0.74
CA GLU A 14 -7.62 -5.88 1.77
C GLU A 14 -8.07 -7.36 1.74
N ALA A 15 -8.16 -7.97 0.56
CA ALA A 15 -8.46 -9.39 0.42
C ALA A 15 -7.31 -10.29 0.91
N HIS A 16 -6.07 -9.87 0.74
CA HIS A 16 -4.89 -10.67 1.08
C HIS A 16 -4.49 -10.57 2.56
N ASN A 17 -4.69 -9.43 3.21
CA ASN A 17 -4.23 -9.22 4.58
C ASN A 17 -5.25 -8.47 5.44
N VAL A 18 -5.68 -9.14 6.52
CA VAL A 18 -6.64 -8.63 7.50
C VAL A 18 -6.14 -7.36 8.22
N TYR A 19 -4.82 -7.09 8.21
CA TYR A 19 -4.26 -5.83 8.70
C TYR A 19 -4.84 -4.60 7.99
N PHE A 20 -5.12 -4.70 6.69
CA PHE A 20 -5.69 -3.58 5.93
C PHE A 20 -7.21 -3.46 6.09
N MET A 21 -7.90 -4.52 6.51
CA MET A 21 -9.31 -4.40 6.85
C MET A 21 -9.52 -3.43 8.02
N GLN A 22 -10.58 -2.64 7.96
CA GLN A 22 -10.98 -1.81 9.07
C GLN A 22 -11.44 -2.71 10.23
N ARG A 23 -10.92 -2.45 11.42
CA ARG A 23 -11.26 -3.14 12.66
C ARG A 23 -11.46 -2.13 13.76
N ASN A 24 -12.22 -2.50 14.78
CA ASN A 24 -12.33 -1.68 15.96
C ASN A 24 -10.97 -1.61 16.66
N ASP A 25 -10.61 -0.43 17.15
CA ASP A 25 -9.43 -0.24 17.96
C ASP A 25 -9.61 -0.86 19.36
N ALA A 26 -8.55 -0.86 20.17
CA ALA A 26 -8.57 -1.43 21.52
C ALA A 26 -9.55 -0.71 22.49
N LEU A 27 -10.01 0.49 22.13
CA LEU A 27 -10.98 1.29 22.87
C LEU A 27 -12.41 1.13 22.34
N GLY A 28 -12.62 0.28 21.33
CA GLY A 28 -13.91 0.06 20.67
C GLY A 28 -14.28 1.14 19.63
N GLY A 29 -13.37 2.07 19.35
CA GLY A 29 -13.49 3.06 18.28
C GLY A 29 -13.23 2.46 16.89
N HIS A 30 -13.49 3.23 15.84
CA HIS A 30 -13.24 2.79 14.47
C HIS A 30 -11.74 2.93 14.18
N GLY A 31 -11.04 1.81 13.98
CA GLY A 31 -9.64 1.83 13.60
C GLY A 31 -9.43 2.38 12.18
N LEU A 32 -8.16 2.57 11.82
CA LEU A 32 -7.76 3.09 10.51
C LEU A 32 -8.29 2.24 9.35
N PHE A 33 -8.82 2.90 8.34
CA PHE A 33 -9.26 2.28 7.09
C PHE A 33 -8.07 1.75 6.29
N GLY A 34 -8.26 0.69 5.51
CA GLY A 34 -7.26 0.16 4.58
C GLY A 34 -6.75 1.23 3.62
N LEU A 35 -7.66 2.07 3.13
CA LEU A 35 -7.35 3.24 2.32
C LEU A 35 -6.29 4.15 2.98
N GLN A 36 -6.46 4.46 4.26
CA GLN A 36 -5.52 5.32 4.99
C GLN A 36 -4.17 4.62 5.12
N LYS A 37 -4.15 3.37 5.59
CA LYS A 37 -2.93 2.55 5.75
C LYS A 37 -2.14 2.44 4.46
N MET A 38 -2.80 2.13 3.34
CA MET A 38 -2.18 2.01 2.03
C MET A 38 -1.67 3.36 1.53
N THR A 39 -2.42 4.44 1.77
CA THR A 39 -1.97 5.80 1.40
C THR A 39 -0.70 6.17 2.13
N VAL A 40 -0.57 5.90 3.43
CA VAL A 40 0.68 6.20 4.16
C VAL A 40 1.83 5.34 3.69
N ALA A 41 1.59 4.05 3.43
CA ALA A 41 2.61 3.14 2.90
C ALA A 41 3.18 3.64 1.56
N ILE A 42 2.31 3.97 0.61
CA ILE A 42 2.71 4.49 -0.71
C ILE A 42 3.45 5.83 -0.57
N ARG A 43 2.97 6.72 0.30
CA ARG A 43 3.64 8.00 0.55
C ARG A 43 5.04 7.80 1.11
N LEU A 44 5.20 6.95 2.13
CA LEU A 44 6.51 6.68 2.72
C LEU A 44 7.48 6.11 1.69
N LEU A 45 7.02 5.18 0.85
CA LEU A 45 7.82 4.62 -0.26
C LEU A 45 8.18 5.67 -1.32
N SER A 46 7.31 6.63 -1.60
CA SER A 46 7.54 7.66 -2.62
C SER A 46 8.52 8.76 -2.18
N TYR A 47 8.57 9.08 -0.88
CA TYR A 47 9.38 10.19 -0.36
C TYR A 47 10.72 9.75 0.25
N ALA A 48 11.02 8.45 0.20
CA ALA A 48 12.31 7.83 0.48
C ALA A 48 13.01 8.09 1.84
N TYR A 49 12.50 8.91 2.77
CA TYR A 49 13.23 9.08 4.05
C TYR A 49 12.52 9.72 5.25
N SER A 50 11.37 10.42 5.12
CA SER A 50 10.76 11.09 6.29
C SER A 50 9.39 10.52 6.66
N VAL A 51 9.35 9.79 7.77
CA VAL A 51 8.09 9.39 8.41
C VAL A 51 7.39 10.60 9.03
N ASP A 52 8.14 11.62 9.44
CA ASP A 52 7.61 12.87 10.01
C ASP A 52 6.69 13.61 9.03
N CYS A 53 7.07 13.64 7.74
CA CYS A 53 6.21 14.23 6.71
C CYS A 53 4.90 13.46 6.49
N CYS A 54 4.84 12.17 6.84
CA CYS A 54 3.61 11.38 6.76
C CYS A 54 2.72 11.58 8.00
N ASN A 55 3.34 11.77 9.18
CA ASN A 55 2.63 12.04 10.43
C ASN A 55 1.89 13.39 10.39
N GLU A 56 2.49 14.42 9.80
CA GLU A 56 1.86 15.76 9.71
C GLU A 56 0.54 15.79 8.93
N TYR A 57 0.38 14.94 7.90
CA TYR A 57 -0.81 14.97 7.04
C TYR A 57 -1.96 14.07 7.50
N LEU A 58 -1.65 12.95 8.15
CA LEU A 58 -2.65 11.94 8.49
C LEU A 58 -2.82 11.75 10.01
N GLN A 59 -1.96 12.37 10.84
CA GLN A 59 -1.93 12.20 12.29
C GLN A 59 -1.88 10.72 12.70
N ILE A 60 -1.10 9.93 11.96
CA ILE A 60 -0.91 8.50 12.19
C ILE A 60 0.45 8.31 12.85
N GLY A 61 0.46 7.62 14.00
CA GLY A 61 1.70 7.35 14.72
C GLY A 61 2.74 6.66 13.85
N GLU A 62 3.99 7.10 13.95
CA GLU A 62 5.15 6.62 13.17
C GLU A 62 5.22 5.09 13.08
N THR A 63 5.03 4.40 14.20
CA THR A 63 5.04 2.92 14.26
C THR A 63 3.98 2.29 13.35
N THR A 64 2.80 2.91 13.24
CA THR A 64 1.72 2.44 12.37
C THR A 64 2.03 2.72 10.91
N VAL A 65 2.70 3.83 10.61
CA VAL A 65 3.16 4.15 9.25
C VAL A 65 4.18 3.12 8.76
N VAL A 66 5.23 2.88 9.54
CA VAL A 66 6.27 1.90 9.21
C VAL A 66 5.67 0.50 9.08
N LYS A 67 4.78 0.10 10.00
CA LYS A 67 4.15 -1.22 9.96
C LYS A 67 3.23 -1.39 8.74
N SER A 68 2.48 -0.34 8.37
CA SER A 68 1.66 -0.33 7.15
C SER A 68 2.53 -0.45 5.90
N MET A 69 3.68 0.23 5.86
CA MET A 69 4.63 0.12 4.75
C MET A 69 5.17 -1.30 4.60
N LEU A 70 5.64 -1.92 5.69
CA LEU A 70 6.18 -3.29 5.65
C LEU A 70 5.13 -4.29 5.16
N HIS A 71 3.93 -4.28 5.75
CA HIS A 71 2.84 -5.16 5.30
C HIS A 71 2.46 -4.89 3.83
N PHE A 72 2.45 -3.63 3.40
CA PHE A 72 2.16 -3.30 2.01
C PHE A 72 3.22 -3.88 1.06
N CYS A 73 4.51 -3.74 1.37
CA CYS A 73 5.59 -4.30 0.56
C CYS A 73 5.48 -5.83 0.45
N ASP A 74 5.29 -6.53 1.57
CA ASP A 74 5.15 -7.99 1.58
C ASP A 74 4.01 -8.46 0.68
N ILE A 75 2.86 -7.78 0.76
CA ILE A 75 1.68 -8.11 -0.06
C ILE A 75 1.92 -7.79 -1.53
N VAL A 76 2.52 -6.63 -1.84
CA VAL A 76 2.81 -6.24 -3.22
C VAL A 76 3.78 -7.22 -3.87
N ILE A 77 4.81 -7.66 -3.16
CA ILE A 77 5.72 -8.70 -3.64
C ILE A 77 4.92 -10.00 -3.86
N ALA A 78 4.19 -10.49 -2.86
CA ALA A 78 3.44 -11.74 -2.97
C ALA A 78 2.43 -11.76 -4.14
N LEU A 79 1.76 -10.64 -4.41
CA LEU A 79 0.73 -10.55 -5.45
C LEU A 79 1.30 -10.27 -6.85
N TYR A 80 2.35 -9.46 -6.95
CA TYR A 80 2.76 -8.85 -8.21
C TYR A 80 4.17 -9.22 -8.65
N GLU A 81 4.96 -9.91 -7.82
CA GLU A 81 6.36 -10.27 -8.15
C GLU A 81 6.44 -11.04 -9.47
N SER A 82 5.65 -12.10 -9.61
CA SER A 82 5.65 -12.97 -10.80
C SER A 82 5.31 -12.23 -12.10
N GLN A 83 4.51 -11.16 -12.00
CA GLN A 83 4.04 -10.42 -13.15
C GLN A 83 4.94 -9.22 -13.48
N TYR A 84 5.41 -8.49 -12.45
CA TYR A 84 6.00 -7.16 -12.62
C TYR A 84 7.43 -7.02 -12.05
N MET A 85 7.90 -7.93 -11.19
CA MET A 85 9.26 -7.92 -10.65
C MET A 85 10.15 -8.99 -11.30
N ARG A 86 9.88 -9.29 -12.57
CA ARG A 86 10.72 -10.16 -13.43
C ARG A 86 11.31 -9.35 -14.56
N ALA A 87 12.25 -9.95 -15.29
CA ALA A 87 12.71 -9.39 -16.56
C ALA A 87 11.50 -9.19 -17.51
N PRO A 88 11.39 -8.02 -18.18
CA PRO A 88 10.34 -7.77 -19.16
C PRO A 88 10.39 -8.80 -20.28
N ASN A 89 9.22 -9.29 -20.71
CA ASN A 89 9.10 -10.14 -21.88
C ASN A 89 8.56 -9.34 -23.08
N THR A 90 8.44 -10.00 -24.24
CA THR A 90 7.97 -9.35 -25.46
C THR A 90 6.56 -8.75 -25.30
N ASP A 91 5.65 -9.41 -24.58
CA ASP A 91 4.29 -8.91 -24.34
C ASP A 91 4.29 -7.64 -23.47
N ASP A 92 5.17 -7.57 -22.47
CA ASP A 92 5.33 -6.39 -21.62
C ASP A 92 5.83 -5.20 -22.44
N VAL A 93 6.77 -5.44 -23.37
CA VAL A 93 7.27 -4.40 -24.28
C VAL A 93 6.19 -3.93 -25.24
N VAL A 94 5.42 -4.86 -25.84
CA VAL A 94 4.30 -4.52 -26.74
C VAL A 94 3.24 -3.68 -26.02
N ARG A 95 2.94 -3.97 -24.75
CA ARG A 95 1.99 -3.17 -23.94
C ARG A 95 2.45 -1.74 -23.66
N LEU A 96 3.76 -1.49 -23.68
CA LEU A 96 4.35 -0.18 -23.38
C LEU A 96 4.52 0.68 -24.64
N LEU A 97 4.51 0.08 -25.83
CA LEU A 97 4.62 0.78 -27.09
C LEU A 97 3.24 1.30 -27.52
N PRO A 98 3.11 2.60 -27.84
CA PRO A 98 1.86 3.24 -28.24
C PRO A 98 1.36 2.83 -29.63
#